data_AF-A0A221KKA2-F1
#
_entry.id   AF-A0A221KKA2-F1
#
_cell.length_a   1.000
_cell.length_b   1.000
_cell.length_c   1.000
_cell.angle_alpha   90.00
_cell.angle_beta   90.00
_cell.angle_gamma   90.00
#
_symmetry.space_group_name_H-M   'P 1'
#
loop_
_entity.id
_entity.type
_entity.pdbx_description
1 polymer ?
#
loop_
_entity_poly.entity_id
_entity_poly.type
_entity_poly.pdbx_seq_one_letter_code
_entity_poly.pdbx_strand_id
1 'polypeptide(L)' 'LTCEREVENSQLADQKTLAKQIYEAYLKNFNMNKTKARALLIGKASTPPFVIHDMETLRL' A
#
# COMPACT_ATOMS: atom_id res chain seq x y z
N LEU A 1 3.30 15.96 -35.94
CA LEU A 1 4.40 15.54 -35.04
C LEU A 1 4.37 16.23 -33.67
N THR A 2 4.02 17.52 -33.54
CA THR A 2 3.91 18.20 -32.22
C THR A 2 2.61 17.89 -31.48
N CYS A 3 1.46 17.88 -32.17
CA CYS A 3 0.15 17.63 -31.54
C CYS A 3 -0.01 16.21 -30.97
N GLU A 4 0.52 15.18 -31.63
CA GLU A 4 0.46 13.79 -31.16
C GLU A 4 1.22 13.61 -29.83
N ARG A 5 2.32 14.35 -29.65
CA ARG A 5 3.15 14.31 -28.45
C ARG A 5 2.50 15.01 -27.26
N GLU A 6 1.67 16.04 -27.50
CA GLU A 6 0.88 16.70 -26.47
C GLU A 6 -0.30 15.83 -26.00
N VAL A 7 -0.96 15.13 -26.92
CA VAL A 7 -2.04 14.17 -26.61
C VAL A 7 -1.53 12.99 -25.80
N GLU A 8 -0.38 12.42 -26.17
CA GLU A 8 0.27 11.34 -25.43
C GLU A 8 0.64 11.77 -24.00
N ASN A 9 1.14 13.00 -23.84
CA ASN A 9 1.42 13.58 -22.52
C ASN A 9 0.15 13.81 -21.69
N SER A 10 -0.96 14.23 -22.31
CA SER A 10 -2.25 14.40 -21.63
C SER A 10 -2.79 13.06 -21.14
N GLN A 11 -2.78 12.02 -21.99
CA GLN A 11 -3.24 10.68 -21.61
C GLN A 11 -2.39 10.08 -20.48
N LEU A 12 -1.07 10.29 -20.51
CA LEU A 12 -0.18 9.88 -19.43
C LEU A 12 -0.49 10.62 -18.12
N ALA A 13 -0.84 11.90 -18.20
CA ALA A 13 -1.22 12.70 -17.02
C ALA A 13 -2.54 12.21 -16.40
N ASP A 14 -3.52 11.85 -17.23
CA ASP A 14 -4.79 11.28 -16.77
C ASP A 14 -4.58 9.92 -16.08
N GLN A 15 -3.76 9.04 -16.67
CA GLN A 15 -3.41 7.75 -16.05
C GLN A 15 -2.70 7.90 -14.70
N LYS A 16 -1.76 8.85 -14.60
CA LYS A 16 -1.09 9.17 -13.31
C LYS A 16 -2.09 9.67 -12.27
N THR A 17 -3.04 10.50 -12.68
CA THR A 17 -4.09 11.01 -11.79
C THR A 17 -4.98 9.88 -11.29
N LEU A 18 -5.42 8.99 -12.18
CA LEU A 18 -6.20 7.81 -11.81
C LEU A 18 -5.42 6.89 -10.86
N ALA A 19 -4.15 6.59 -11.15
CA ALA A 19 -3.30 5.78 -10.30
C ALA A 19 -3.16 6.38 -8.88
N LYS A 20 -3.01 7.71 -8.80
CA LYS A 20 -2.96 8.44 -7.52
C LYS A 20 -4.28 8.30 -6.75
N GLN A 21 -5.43 8.49 -7.39
CA GLN A 21 -6.74 8.36 -6.75
C GLN A 21 -6.98 6.94 -6.22
N ILE A 22 -6.61 5.91 -7.00
CA ILE A 22 -6.68 4.51 -6.56
C ILE A 22 -5.78 4.26 -5.36
N TYR A 23 -4.55 4.78 -5.38
CA TYR A 23 -3.62 4.64 -4.27
C TYR A 23 -4.10 5.33 -2.99
N GLU A 24 -4.65 6.53 -3.09
CA GLU A 24 -5.25 7.26 -1.97
C GLU A 24 -6.45 6.51 -1.39
N ALA A 25 -7.33 5.99 -2.25
CA ALA A 25 -8.45 5.15 -1.83
C ALA A 25 -7.96 3.87 -1.13
N TYR A 26 -6.88 3.24 -1.61
CA TYR A 26 -6.26 2.10 -0.96
C TYR A 26 -5.75 2.45 0.45
N LEU A 27 -5.01 3.56 0.58
CA LEU A 27 -4.50 4.00 1.88
C LEU A 27 -5.61 4.35 2.88
N LYS A 28 -6.73 4.91 2.39
CA LYS A 28 -7.87 5.30 3.23
C LYS A 28 -8.68 4.09 3.72
N ASN A 29 -8.88 3.08 2.88
CA ASN A 29 -9.82 1.99 3.16
C ASN A 29 -9.16 0.73 3.73
N PHE A 30 -7.85 0.55 3.58
CA PHE A 30 -7.14 -0.60 4.14
C PHE A 30 -6.32 -0.21 5.37
N ASN A 31 -6.73 -0.71 6.54
CA ASN A 31 -6.03 -0.47 7.80
C ASN A 31 -4.58 -0.98 7.77
N MET A 32 -4.38 -2.16 7.15
CA MET A 32 -3.07 -2.80 6.99
C MET A 32 -2.64 -2.77 5.53
N ASN A 33 -1.59 -2.00 5.26
CA ASN A 33 -0.97 -1.93 3.95
C ASN A 33 0.36 -2.69 3.90
N LYS A 34 0.89 -2.91 2.70
CA LYS A 34 2.14 -3.66 2.50
C LYS A 34 3.31 -3.10 3.29
N THR A 35 3.43 -1.78 3.40
CA THR A 35 4.50 -1.11 4.15
C THR A 35 4.39 -1.41 5.65
N LYS A 36 3.19 -1.25 6.24
CA LYS A 36 2.92 -1.57 7.65
C LYS A 36 3.17 -3.05 7.95
N ALA A 37 2.66 -3.96 7.12
CA ALA A 37 2.85 -5.40 7.28
C ALA A 37 4.33 -5.80 7.21
N ARG A 38 5.08 -5.26 6.23
CA ARG A 38 6.53 -5.50 6.14
C ARG A 38 7.28 -4.99 7.36
N ALA A 39 6.92 -3.80 7.86
CA ALA A 39 7.56 -3.25 9.06
C ALA A 39 7.41 -4.18 10.28
N LEU A 40 6.24 -4.80 10.45
CA LEU A 40 6.00 -5.81 11.48
C LEU A 40 6.84 -7.08 11.25
N LEU A 41 6.81 -7.63 10.03
CA LEU A 41 7.47 -8.90 9.71
C LEU A 41 9.01 -8.84 9.73
N ILE A 42 9.60 -7.68 9.44
CA ILE A 42 11.07 -7.50 9.46
C ILE A 42 11.59 -6.94 10.79
N GLY A 43 10.75 -6.90 11.83
CA GLY A 43 11.14 -6.45 13.16
C GLY A 43 11.44 -4.95 13.29
N LYS A 44 10.88 -4.12 12.39
CA LYS A 44 11.04 -2.65 12.42
C LYS A 44 9.90 -1.92 13.12
N ALA A 45 8.88 -2.64 13.58
CA ALA A 45 7.82 -2.06 14.40
C ALA A 45 8.29 -1.91 15.86
N SER A 46 7.89 -0.84 16.53
CA SER A 46 8.22 -0.59 17.95
C SER A 46 7.62 -1.64 18.88
N THR A 47 6.45 -2.17 18.50
CA THR A 47 5.73 -3.20 19.24
C THR A 47 5.69 -4.47 18.38
N PRO A 48 6.41 -5.53 18.75
CA PRO A 48 6.34 -6.79 18.01
C PRO A 48 4.96 -7.44 18.17
N PRO A 49 4.45 -8.15 17.14
CA PRO A 49 3.21 -8.93 17.27
C PRO A 49 3.35 -10.04 18.32
N PHE A 50 2.23 -10.36 18.96
CA PHE A 50 2.13 -11.58 19.74
C PHE A 50 2.16 -12.80 18.81
N VAL A 51 3.01 -13.78 19.10
CA VAL A 51 3.20 -14.98 18.28
C VAL A 51 2.36 -16.11 18.86
N ILE A 52 1.38 -16.58 18.09
CA ILE A 52 0.59 -17.77 18.41
C ILE A 52 1.21 -18.95 17.66
N HIS A 53 1.77 -19.92 18.39
CA HIS A 53 2.39 -21.11 17.79
C HIS A 53 1.85 -22.44 18.34
N ASP A 54 0.97 -22.40 19.34
CA ASP A 54 0.30 -23.56 19.93
C ASP A 54 -1.02 -23.16 20.64
N MET A 55 -1.67 -24.13 21.28
CA MET A 55 -2.94 -23.91 22.01
C MET A 55 -2.77 -23.18 23.34
N GLU A 56 -1.57 -23.15 23.91
CA GLU A 56 -1.28 -22.42 25.15
C GLU A 56 -1.17 -20.93 24.83
N THR A 57 -0.35 -20.58 23.83
CA THR A 57 -0.18 -19.21 23.34
C THR A 57 -1.48 -18.63 22.76
N LEU A 58 -2.35 -19.43 22.15
CA LEU A 58 -3.66 -18.96 21.67
C LEU A 58 -4.61 -18.52 22.80
N ARG A 59 -4.46 -19.06 24.01
CA ARG A 59 -5.37 -18.83 25.14
C ARG A 59 -4.93 -17.68 26.07
N LEU A 60 -3.77 -17.07 25.79
CA LEU A 60 -3.21 -15.94 26.55
C LEU A 60 -3.96 -14.63 26.31
#